data_AF-A0A135IBB5-F1
#
_entry.id   AF-A0A135IBB5-F1
#
_cell.length_a   1.000
_cell.length_b   1.000
_cell.length_c   1.000
_cell.angle_alpha   90.00
_cell.angle_beta   90.00
_cell.angle_gamma   90.00
#
_symmetry.space_group_name_H-M   'P 1'
#
loop_
_entity.id
_entity.type
_entity.pdbx_description
1 polymer ?
#
loop_
_entity_poly.entity_id
_entity_poly.type
_entity_poly.pdbx_seq_one_letter_code
_entity_poly.pdbx_strand_id
1 'polypeptide(L)'
;MEALRIEMSEEIIQSASESMQPKLRAQMSHINRVIETGKNPNHVNALLMKELMRQFDRFSTAINNPSALTEQSATVTTLHPKQGRDSLAAEG
;
A
#
# COMPACT_ATOMS: atom_id res chain seq x y z
N MET A 1 10.43 9.48 -20.49
CA MET A 1 10.74 8.39 -19.53
C MET A 1 9.49 7.90 -18.81
N GLU A 2 8.62 8.79 -18.32
CA GLU A 2 7.40 8.37 -17.62
C GLU A 2 6.43 7.55 -18.49
N ALA A 3 6.12 8.01 -19.70
CA ALA A 3 5.23 7.30 -20.63
C ALA A 3 5.71 5.86 -20.92
N LEU A 4 7.00 5.70 -21.26
CA LEU A 4 7.61 4.38 -21.50
C LEU A 4 7.50 3.46 -20.28
N ARG A 5 7.74 3.98 -19.08
CA ARG A 5 7.63 3.20 -17.84
C ARG A 5 6.19 2.74 -17.59
N ILE A 6 5.21 3.59 -17.84
CA ILE A 6 3.79 3.26 -17.69
C ILE A 6 3.39 2.19 -18.71
N GLU A 7 3.79 2.36 -19.97
CA GLU A 7 3.55 1.39 -21.05
C GLU A 7 4.09 0.00 -20.70
N MET A 8 5.38 -0.10 -20.36
CA MET A 8 5.98 -1.38 -19.96
C MET A 8 5.31 -1.99 -18.72
N SER A 9 4.90 -1.16 -17.76
CA SER A 9 4.21 -1.65 -16.55
C SER A 9 2.83 -2.21 -16.91
N GLU A 10 2.13 -1.56 -17.83
CA GLU A 10 0.81 -1.97 -18.30
C GLU A 10 0.88 -3.28 -19.09
N GLU A 11 1.89 -3.47 -19.93
CA GLU A 11 2.14 -4.74 -20.63
C GLU A 11 2.33 -5.90 -19.65
N ILE A 12 3.13 -5.70 -18.59
CA ILE A 12 3.32 -6.71 -17.54
C ILE A 12 2.00 -7.02 -16.84
N ILE A 13 1.22 -5.99 -16.49
CA ILE A 13 -0.08 -6.16 -15.84
C ILE A 13 -1.02 -6.97 -16.74
N GLN A 14 -1.11 -6.64 -18.03
CA GLN A 14 -1.97 -7.35 -18.98
C GLN A 14 -1.56 -8.81 -19.18
N SER A 15 -0.26 -9.12 -19.07
CA SER A 15 0.23 -10.50 -19.15
C SER A 15 -0.03 -11.34 -17.88
N ALA A 16 -0.40 -10.70 -16.76
CA ALA A 16 -0.70 -11.38 -15.50
C ALA A 16 -2.14 -11.90 -15.44
N SER A 17 -2.40 -12.85 -14.53
CA SER A 17 -3.75 -13.38 -14.30
C SER A 17 -4.73 -12.28 -13.91
N GLU A 18 -5.98 -12.36 -14.38
CA GLU A 18 -7.01 -11.34 -14.13
C GLU A 18 -7.19 -11.03 -12.64
N SER A 19 -7.10 -12.05 -11.77
CA SER A 19 -7.18 -11.92 -10.31
C SER A 19 -6.05 -11.08 -9.70
N MET A 20 -4.89 -11.00 -10.36
CA MET A 20 -3.70 -10.28 -9.90
C MET A 20 -3.62 -8.86 -10.46
N GLN A 21 -4.24 -8.59 -11.61
CA GLN A 21 -4.19 -7.28 -12.27
C GLN A 21 -4.57 -6.11 -11.35
N PRO A 22 -5.66 -6.17 -10.53
CA PRO A 22 -6.01 -5.06 -9.64
C PRO A 22 -4.90 -4.74 -8.63
N LYS A 23 -4.24 -5.77 -8.09
CA LYS A 23 -3.14 -5.60 -7.13
C LYS A 23 -1.92 -4.97 -7.80
N LEU A 24 -1.57 -5.43 -9.00
CA LEU A 24 -0.43 -4.91 -9.75
C LEU A 24 -0.66 -3.45 -10.18
N ARG A 25 -1.89 -3.07 -10.58
CA ARG A 25 -2.25 -1.66 -10.86
C ARG A 25 -2.10 -0.78 -9.62
N ALA A 26 -2.52 -1.26 -8.45
CA ALA A 26 -2.32 -0.54 -7.19
C ALA A 26 -0.84 -0.37 -6.85
N GLN A 27 -0.01 -1.39 -7.10
CA GLN A 27 1.45 -1.30 -6.93
C GLN A 27 2.08 -0.28 -7.90
N MET A 28 1.67 -0.28 -9.17
CA MET A 28 2.13 0.72 -10.15
C MET A 28 1.80 2.15 -9.68
N SER A 29 0.57 2.37 -9.19
CA SER A 29 0.17 3.68 -8.63
C SER A 29 1.03 4.08 -7.43
N HIS A 30 1.35 3.12 -6.54
CA HIS A 30 2.24 3.38 -5.41
C HIS A 30 3.66 3.76 -5.85
N ILE A 31 4.22 3.04 -6.84
CA ILE A 31 5.53 3.34 -7.42
C ILE A 31 5.54 4.74 -8.04
N ASN A 32 4.49 5.12 -8.80
CA ASN A 32 4.36 6.46 -9.37
C ASN A 32 4.44 7.53 -8.28
N ARG A 33 3.69 7.34 -7.19
CA ARG A 33 3.68 8.28 -6.07
C ARG A 33 5.05 8.39 -5.39
N VAL A 34 5.78 7.29 -5.23
CA VAL A 34 7.15 7.32 -4.67
C VAL A 34 8.07 8.14 -5.57
N ILE A 35 8.00 7.94 -6.89
CA ILE A 35 8.79 8.70 -7.87
C ILE A 35 8.46 10.19 -7.80
N GLU A 36 7.17 10.55 -7.79
CA GLU A 36 6.70 11.95 -7.70
C GLU A 36 7.16 12.66 -6.42
N THR A 37 7.22 11.94 -5.29
CA THR A 37 7.62 12.54 -4.00
C THR A 37 9.12 12.83 -3.88
N GLY A 38 9.96 12.23 -4.73
CA GLY A 38 11.40 12.34 -4.61
C GLY A 38 12.00 13.47 -5.46
N LYS A 39 12.64 14.45 -4.80
CA LYS A 39 13.35 15.54 -5.47
C LYS A 39 14.75 15.16 -6.00
N ASN A 40 15.26 13.98 -5.61
CA ASN A 40 16.57 13.48 -5.98
C ASN A 40 16.44 12.06 -6.58
N PRO A 41 16.86 11.83 -7.83
CA PRO A 41 16.78 10.52 -8.48
C PRO A 41 17.46 9.38 -7.71
N ASN A 42 18.60 9.65 -7.06
CA ASN A 42 19.29 8.63 -6.26
C ASN A 42 18.50 8.25 -5.01
N HIS A 43 17.82 9.23 -4.41
CA HIS A 43 16.94 8.98 -3.28
C HIS A 43 15.71 8.15 -3.68
N VAL A 44 15.10 8.47 -4.83
CA VAL A 44 14.00 7.67 -5.40
C VAL A 44 14.46 6.23 -5.62
N ASN A 45 15.63 6.02 -6.21
CA ASN A 45 16.17 4.68 -6.44
C ASN A 45 16.37 3.90 -5.13
N ALA A 46 16.87 4.56 -4.07
CA ALA A 46 17.00 3.94 -2.75
C ALA A 46 15.64 3.56 -2.15
N LEU A 47 14.61 4.40 -2.32
CA LEU A 47 13.24 4.11 -1.88
C LEU A 47 12.64 2.93 -2.65
N LEU A 48 12.81 2.89 -3.97
CA LEU A 48 12.34 1.80 -4.81
C LEU A 48 13.03 0.47 -4.45
N MET A 49 14.34 0.49 -4.23
CA MET A 49 15.08 -0.70 -3.78
C MET A 49 14.61 -1.19 -2.41
N LYS A 50 14.36 -0.27 -1.47
CA LYS A 50 13.82 -0.62 -0.16
C LYS A 50 12.46 -1.30 -0.27
N GLU A 51 11.60 -0.83 -1.17
CA GLU A 51 10.28 -1.42 -1.39
C GLU A 51 10.40 -2.80 -2.06
N LEU A 52 11.29 -2.95 -3.03
CA LEU A 52 11.57 -4.24 -3.65
C LEU A 52 12.05 -5.27 -2.62
N MET A 53 12.96 -4.89 -1.73
CA MET A 53 13.44 -5.76 -0.64
C MET A 53 12.30 -6.20 0.30
N ARG A 54 11.36 -5.30 0.63
CA ARG A 54 10.18 -5.65 1.44
C ARG A 54 9.27 -6.64 0.73
N GLN A 55 9.07 -6.48 -0.57
CA GLN A 55 8.27 -7.40 -1.36
C GLN A 55 8.93 -8.79 -1.41
N PHE A 56 10.25 -8.83 -1.56
CA PHE A 56 11.01 -10.08 -1.53
C PHE A 56 10.94 -10.77 -0.16
N ASP A 57 11.04 -10.01 0.93
CA ASP A 57 10.88 -10.54 2.29
C ASP A 57 9.48 -11.12 2.54
N ARG A 58 8.44 -10.40 2.11
CA ARG A 58 7.05 -10.91 2.14
C ARG A 58 6.88 -12.16 1.30
N PHE A 59 7.50 -12.22 0.13
CA PHE A 59 7.44 -13.39 -0.75
C PHE A 59 8.17 -14.59 -0.13
N SER A 60 9.37 -14.38 0.42
CA SER A 60 10.11 -15.40 1.17
C SER A 60 9.28 -15.92 2.34
N THR A 61 8.63 -15.02 3.09
CA THR A 61 7.71 -15.39 4.18
C THR A 61 6.53 -16.20 3.65
N ALA A 62 5.89 -15.77 2.56
CA ALA A 62 4.76 -16.49 1.96
C ALA A 62 5.10 -17.94 1.60
N ILE A 63 6.34 -18.19 1.15
CA ILE A 63 6.80 -19.52 0.76
C ILE A 63 7.21 -20.34 1.98
N ASN A 64 8.00 -19.76 2.88
CA ASN A 64 8.66 -20.51 3.96
C ASN A 64 7.81 -20.59 5.24
N ASN A 65 6.93 -19.61 5.47
CA ASN A 65 6.07 -19.53 6.64
C ASN A 65 4.75 -18.78 6.30
N PRO A 66 3.84 -19.39 5.52
CA PRO A 66 2.62 -18.73 5.06
C PRO A 66 1.69 -18.28 6.20
N SER A 67 1.68 -18.97 7.35
CA SER A 67 0.87 -18.60 8.51
C SER A 67 1.27 -17.24 9.10
N ALA A 68 2.56 -16.87 9.03
CA ALA A 68 3.05 -15.59 9.51
C ALA A 68 2.44 -14.38 8.78
N LEU A 69 1.89 -14.57 7.57
CA LEU A 69 1.19 -13.51 6.84
C LEU A 69 -0.21 -13.21 7.38
N THR A 70 -0.80 -14.14 8.14
CA THR A 70 -2.18 -14.05 8.66
C THR A 70 -2.26 -13.98 10.18
N GLU A 71 -1.13 -14.17 10.88
CA GLU A 71 -1.07 -14.14 12.35
C GLU A 71 -1.41 -12.77 12.96
N GLN A 72 -1.26 -11.69 12.20
CA GLN A 72 -1.64 -10.35 12.66
C GLN A 72 -3.09 -10.04 12.26
N SER A 73 -4.02 -10.31 13.18
CA SER A 73 -5.42 -9.88 13.07
C SER A 73 -5.67 -8.64 13.94
N ALA A 74 -6.39 -7.66 13.39
CA ALA A 74 -6.80 -6.48 14.14
C ALA A 74 -8.22 -6.69 14.72
N THR A 75 -8.43 -6.29 15.97
CA THR A 75 -9.77 -6.28 16.57
C THR A 75 -10.57 -5.10 16.03
N VAL A 76 -11.64 -5.38 15.28
CA VAL A 76 -12.57 -4.35 14.81
C VAL A 76 -13.35 -3.83 16.02
N THR A 77 -13.19 -2.54 16.33
CA THR A 77 -13.97 -1.85 17.37
C THR A 77 -14.88 -0.82 16.71
N THR A 78 -16.09 -0.67 17.23
CA THR A 78 -17.06 0.32 16.78
C THR A 78 -16.57 1.74 17.09
N LEU A 79 -16.58 2.60 16.07
CA LEU A 79 -16.31 4.03 16.23
C LEU A 79 -17.48 4.66 17.02
N HIS A 80 -17.24 5.02 18.28
CA HIS A 80 -18.22 5.74 19.07
C HIS A 80 -18.07 7.26 18.83
N PRO A 81 -19.12 7.97 18.42
CA PRO A 81 -19.08 9.42 18.32
C PRO A 81 -18.86 10.03 19.71
N LYS A 82 -17.98 11.02 19.77
CA LYS A 82 -17.70 11.79 21.00
C LYS A 82 -18.99 12.49 21.44
N GLN A 83 -19.63 12.00 22.50
CA GLN A 83 -20.78 12.69 23.11
C GLN A 83 -20.34 14.09 23.53
N GLY A 84 -20.92 15.10 22.89
CA GLY A 84 -20.78 16.50 23.29
C GLY A 84 -21.38 16.66 24.68
N ARG A 85 -20.57 17.14 25.62
CA ARG A 85 -21.05 17.73 26.87
C ARG A 85 -21.68 19.07 26.52
N ASP A 86 -22.99 19.09 26.26
CA ASP A 86 -23.82 20.30 26.28
C ASP A 86 -25.24 19.91 26.69
N SER A 87 -25.42 19.62 27.99
CA SER A 87 -26.76 19.47 28.58
C SER A 87 -26.73 19.66 30.09
N LEU A 88 -26.18 20.78 30.56
CA LEU A 88 -26.35 21.27 31.94
C LEU A 88 -26.37 22.80 31.97
N ALA A 89 -27.39 23.42 31.36
CA ALA A 89 -27.74 24.82 31.63
C ALA A 89 -29.17 25.11 31.11
N ALA A 90 -30.20 24.61 31.80
CA ALA A 90 -31.56 25.19 31.77
C ALA A 90 -32.46 24.49 32.80
N GLU A 91 -32.16 24.64 34.08
CA GLU A 91 -33.19 24.66 35.12
C GLU A 91 -32.92 25.91 35.98
N GLY A 92 -33.81 26.88 35.85
CA GLY A 92 -33.84 28.16 36.55
C GLY A 92 -35.14 28.87 36.22
#